data_AF-A0A937RYI6-F1
#
_entry.id   AF-A0A937RYI6-F1
#
_cell.length_a   1.000
_cell.length_b   1.000
_cell.length_c   1.000
_cell.angle_alpha   90.00
_cell.angle_beta   90.00
_cell.angle_gamma   90.00
#
_symmetry.space_group_name_H-M   'P 1'
#
loop_
_entity.id
_entity.type
_entity.pdbx_description
1 polymer ?
#
loop_
_entity_poly.entity_id
_entity_poly.type
_entity_poly.pdbx_seq_one_letter_code
_entity_poly.pdbx_strand_id
1 'polypeptide(L)'
;MSKISFTHWLSRLPVGQKIGVGYTLALGIAASGAIAGFSVGNHYQHQAVEQEEHTQEELSLLRRLQTSILQSRTHQQQLIPLAKVPKDFDAEYAHILEHSQEIKQTIPELDRFLKIQSPWANHDHHQKIVDFLQTSQTIPDRYLQELDRLVREIRTLNLASPRGTAKAQKLLLDFTNSELALEFDGISDGLVGLIEQSDKEAVAAEEVSHRSNDLSQKIVLGSIGLSVAMPAY
;
A
#
# COMPACT_ATOMS: atom_id res chain seq x y z
N MET A 1 -8.93 -21.38 -56.85
CA MET A 1 -7.78 -21.12 -55.95
C MET A 1 -7.29 -22.46 -55.44
N SER A 2 -6.09 -22.88 -55.88
CA SER A 2 -5.55 -24.23 -55.68
C SER A 2 -5.11 -24.43 -54.23
N LYS A 3 -5.74 -25.37 -53.51
CA LYS A 3 -5.23 -25.89 -52.24
C LYS A 3 -4.04 -26.79 -52.54
N ILE A 4 -2.85 -26.21 -52.64
CA ILE A 4 -1.60 -26.98 -52.70
C ILE A 4 -1.49 -27.70 -51.36
N SER A 5 -1.71 -29.01 -51.40
CA SER A 5 -1.70 -29.87 -50.23
C SER A 5 -0.25 -30.01 -49.73
N PHE A 6 0.03 -29.45 -48.55
CA PHE A 6 1.34 -29.44 -47.88
C PHE A 6 1.99 -30.84 -47.82
N THR A 7 1.17 -31.88 -47.75
CA THR A 7 1.58 -33.29 -47.71
C THR A 7 2.15 -33.80 -49.05
N HIS A 8 1.70 -33.28 -50.19
CA HIS A 8 2.23 -33.63 -51.52
C HIS A 8 3.57 -32.94 -51.82
N TRP A 9 3.86 -31.81 -51.18
CA TRP A 9 5.12 -31.10 -51.33
C TRP A 9 6.23 -31.73 -50.46
N LEU A 10 5.90 -32.14 -49.23
CA LEU A 10 6.83 -32.85 -48.34
C LEU A 10 7.24 -34.24 -48.86
N SER A 11 6.37 -34.93 -49.61
CA SER A 11 6.64 -36.29 -50.08
C SER A 11 7.77 -36.35 -51.12
N ARG A 12 8.04 -35.24 -51.84
CA ARG A 12 9.03 -35.12 -52.91
C ARG A 12 10.45 -34.73 -52.46
N LEU A 13 10.64 -34.37 -51.19
CA LEU A 13 11.94 -34.00 -50.65
C LEU A 13 12.82 -35.25 -50.38
N PRO A 14 14.14 -35.23 -50.64
CA PRO A 14 15.05 -36.28 -50.17
C PRO A 14 15.02 -36.40 -48.64
N VAL A 15 15.26 -37.60 -48.12
CA VAL A 15 15.08 -37.96 -46.69
C VAL A 15 15.77 -36.98 -45.73
N GLY A 16 16.99 -36.51 -46.06
CA GLY A 16 17.71 -35.52 -45.26
C GLY A 16 17.02 -34.15 -45.16
N GLN A 17 16.32 -33.70 -46.20
CA GLN A 17 15.56 -32.45 -46.18
C GLN A 17 14.25 -32.58 -45.38
N LYS A 18 13.63 -33.77 -45.35
CA LYS A 18 12.44 -34.02 -44.50
C LYS A 18 12.79 -33.94 -43.01
N ILE A 19 13.95 -34.50 -42.62
CA ILE A 19 14.47 -34.41 -41.25
C ILE A 19 14.81 -32.95 -40.89
N GLY A 20 15.47 -32.22 -41.80
CA GLY A 20 15.78 -30.81 -41.60
C GLY A 20 14.53 -29.94 -41.39
N VAL A 21 13.50 -30.10 -42.22
CA VAL A 21 12.23 -29.37 -42.10
C VAL A 21 11.51 -29.66 -40.78
N GLY A 22 11.48 -30.93 -40.34
CA GLY A 22 10.89 -31.31 -39.05
C GLY A 22 11.62 -30.70 -37.86
N TYR A 23 12.96 -30.69 -37.89
CA TYR A 23 13.77 -30.10 -36.84
C TYR A 23 13.64 -28.58 -36.78
N THR A 24 13.63 -27.89 -37.93
CA THR A 24 13.38 -26.45 -38.00
C THR A 24 11.98 -26.09 -37.52
N LEU A 25 10.97 -26.90 -37.85
CA LEU A 25 9.59 -26.68 -37.39
C LEU A 25 9.46 -26.86 -35.88
N ALA A 26 10.04 -27.94 -35.33
CA ALA A 26 10.06 -28.19 -33.88
C ALA A 26 10.79 -27.06 -33.13
N LEU A 27 11.97 -26.65 -33.60
CA LEU A 27 12.70 -25.51 -33.02
C LEU A 27 11.91 -24.20 -33.14
N GLY A 28 11.22 -23.98 -34.25
CA GLY A 28 10.39 -22.80 -34.45
C GLY A 28 9.25 -22.71 -33.45
N ILE A 29 8.55 -23.82 -33.20
CA ILE A 29 7.46 -23.89 -32.22
C ILE A 29 7.99 -23.67 -30.80
N ALA A 30 9.12 -24.29 -30.45
CA ALA A 30 9.77 -24.08 -29.15
C ALA A 30 10.20 -22.62 -28.96
N ALA A 31 10.82 -22.01 -29.97
CA ALA A 31 11.27 -20.63 -29.94
C ALA A 31 10.11 -19.62 -29.87
N SER A 32 9.06 -19.82 -30.68
CA SER A 32 7.85 -18.98 -30.63
C SER A 32 7.13 -19.11 -29.29
N GLY A 33 7.06 -20.32 -28.73
CA GLY A 33 6.53 -20.56 -27.40
C GLY A 33 7.30 -19.86 -26.28
N ALA A 34 8.63 -19.91 -26.34
CA ALA A 34 9.49 -19.20 -25.40
C ALA A 34 9.31 -17.68 -25.48
N ILE A 35 9.26 -17.13 -26.69
CA ILE A 35 9.02 -15.69 -26.91
C ILE A 35 7.64 -15.28 -26.39
N ALA A 36 6.59 -16.05 -26.71
CA ALA A 36 5.24 -15.77 -26.26
C ALA A 36 5.12 -15.88 -24.73
N GLY A 37 5.66 -16.95 -24.13
CA GLY A 37 5.64 -17.16 -22.69
C GLY A 37 6.41 -16.08 -21.92
N PHE A 38 7.59 -15.68 -22.41
CA PHE A 38 8.37 -14.60 -21.82
C PHE A 38 7.68 -13.24 -21.97
N SER A 39 7.12 -12.95 -23.15
CA SER A 39 6.45 -11.67 -23.39
C SER A 39 5.18 -11.51 -22.54
N VAL A 40 4.36 -12.54 -22.45
CA VAL A 40 3.15 -12.53 -21.60
C VAL A 40 3.54 -12.41 -20.13
N GLY A 41 4.49 -13.24 -19.67
CA GLY A 41 4.94 -13.24 -18.28
C GLY A 41 5.54 -11.92 -17.86
N ASN A 42 6.47 -11.40 -18.66
CA ASN A 42 7.14 -10.14 -18.38
C ASN A 42 6.16 -8.97 -18.37
N HIS A 43 5.16 -8.95 -19.27
CA HIS A 43 4.15 -7.89 -19.27
C HIS A 43 3.29 -7.91 -18.01
N TYR A 44 2.67 -9.04 -17.68
CA TYR A 44 1.79 -9.14 -16.51
C TYR A 44 2.55 -9.09 -15.18
N GLN A 45 3.78 -9.62 -15.13
CA GLN A 45 4.62 -9.55 -13.94
C GLN A 45 5.08 -8.12 -13.68
N HIS A 46 5.48 -7.37 -14.71
CA HIS A 46 5.88 -5.97 -14.53
C HIS A 46 4.71 -5.12 -14.02
N GLN A 47 3.50 -5.29 -14.57
CA GLN A 47 2.30 -4.62 -14.08
C GLN A 47 1.97 -4.98 -12.63
N ALA A 48 2.09 -6.26 -12.27
CA ALA A 48 1.80 -6.70 -10.91
C ALA A 48 2.79 -6.13 -9.90
N VAL A 49 4.08 -6.04 -10.24
CA VAL A 49 5.11 -5.42 -9.39
C VAL A 49 4.89 -3.93 -9.23
N GLU A 50 4.60 -3.18 -10.30
CA GLU A 50 4.34 -1.74 -10.19
C GLU A 50 3.08 -1.45 -9.35
N GLN A 51 2.03 -2.27 -9.49
CA GLN A 51 0.84 -2.15 -8.66
C GLN A 51 1.14 -2.51 -7.19
N GLU A 52 1.91 -3.56 -6.94
CA GLU A 52 2.32 -3.96 -5.59
C GLU A 52 3.12 -2.85 -4.91
N GLU A 53 4.13 -2.29 -5.57
CA GLU A 53 4.93 -1.18 -5.05
C GLU A 53 4.05 0.04 -4.72
N HIS A 54 3.15 0.41 -5.63
CA HIS A 54 2.20 1.51 -5.40
C HIS A 54 1.30 1.26 -4.19
N THR A 55 0.69 0.07 -4.08
CA THR A 55 -0.19 -0.26 -2.96
C THR A 55 0.57 -0.39 -1.63
N GLN A 56 1.82 -0.88 -1.64
CA GLN A 56 2.67 -0.92 -0.45
C GLN A 56 3.01 0.48 0.06
N GLU A 57 3.31 1.42 -0.83
CA GLU A 57 3.56 2.81 -0.46
C GLU A 57 2.31 3.47 0.13
N GLU A 58 1.15 3.28 -0.50
CA GLU A 58 -0.15 3.74 0.02
C GLU A 58 -0.42 3.20 1.44
N LEU A 59 -0.28 1.87 1.63
CA LEU A 59 -0.45 1.21 2.93
C LEU A 59 0.51 1.76 3.98
N SER A 60 1.78 1.95 3.61
CA SER A 60 2.79 2.50 4.51
C SER A 60 2.40 3.89 5.01
N LEU A 61 1.96 4.78 4.11
CA LEU A 61 1.54 6.13 4.45
C LEU A 61 0.27 6.15 5.31
N LEU A 62 -0.75 5.38 4.95
CA LEU A 62 -1.99 5.28 5.73
C LEU A 62 -1.75 4.73 7.14
N ARG A 63 -0.94 3.67 7.27
CA ARG A 63 -0.61 3.07 8.57
C ARG A 63 0.27 3.98 9.43
N ARG A 64 1.23 4.69 8.84
CA ARG A 64 2.05 5.68 9.55
C ARG A 64 1.18 6.79 10.13
N LEU A 65 0.22 7.30 9.34
CA LEU A 65 -0.72 8.32 9.81
C LEU A 65 -1.60 7.78 10.95
N GLN A 66 -2.20 6.61 10.77
CA GLN A 66 -3.05 5.97 11.79
C GLN A 66 -2.28 5.76 13.10
N THR A 67 -1.08 5.21 13.00
CA THR A 67 -0.21 4.93 14.14
C THR A 67 0.12 6.21 14.91
N SER A 68 0.49 7.28 14.18
CA SER A 68 0.88 8.55 14.81
C SER A 68 -0.30 9.25 15.50
N ILE A 69 -1.51 9.15 14.93
CA ILE A 69 -2.75 9.65 15.55
C ILE A 69 -3.05 8.88 16.83
N LEU A 70 -3.05 7.55 16.78
CA LEU A 70 -3.30 6.68 17.94
C LEU A 70 -2.27 6.89 19.05
N GLN A 71 -1.00 7.01 18.70
CA GLN A 71 0.07 7.25 19.67
C GLN A 71 -0.05 8.64 20.30
N SER A 72 -0.32 9.69 19.51
CA SER A 72 -0.59 11.03 20.03
C SER A 72 -1.72 11.02 21.06
N ARG A 73 -2.81 10.31 20.75
CA ARG A 73 -3.96 10.17 21.64
C ARG A 73 -3.62 9.40 22.92
N THR A 74 -2.87 8.30 22.79
CA THR A 74 -2.44 7.46 23.91
C THR A 74 -1.58 8.27 24.88
N HIS A 75 -0.54 8.95 24.38
CA HIS A 75 0.34 9.78 25.20
C HIS A 75 -0.41 10.97 25.83
N GLN A 76 -1.36 11.59 25.10
CA GLN A 76 -2.20 12.65 25.67
C GLN A 76 -3.01 12.18 26.88
N GLN A 77 -3.56 10.96 26.85
CA GLN A 77 -4.30 10.41 27.99
C GLN A 77 -3.38 10.13 29.19
N GLN A 78 -2.12 9.76 28.94
CA GLN A 78 -1.12 9.54 29.99
C GLN A 78 -0.69 10.83 30.72
N LEU A 79 -0.87 12.00 30.11
CA LEU A 79 -0.63 13.28 30.78
C LEU A 79 -1.49 13.47 32.05
N ILE A 80 -2.70 12.90 32.11
CA ILE A 80 -3.62 13.08 33.25
C ILE A 80 -3.01 12.55 34.57
N PRO A 81 -2.62 11.27 34.69
CA PRO A 81 -1.99 10.77 35.92
C PRO A 81 -0.62 11.40 36.18
N LEU A 82 0.08 11.88 35.14
CA LEU A 82 1.41 12.47 35.23
C LEU A 82 1.43 13.95 35.63
N ALA A 83 0.28 14.64 35.62
CA ALA A 83 0.19 16.04 36.05
C ALA A 83 0.70 16.34 37.48
N LYS A 84 0.87 15.29 38.30
CA LYS A 84 1.46 15.37 39.66
C LYS A 84 2.99 15.29 39.68
N VAL A 85 3.63 14.87 38.59
CA VAL A 85 5.08 14.72 38.44
C VAL A 85 5.54 15.55 37.24
N PRO A 86 5.92 16.83 37.43
CA PRO A 86 6.19 17.74 36.31
C PRO A 86 7.25 17.25 35.32
N LYS A 87 8.30 16.58 35.82
CA LYS A 87 9.36 16.02 34.96
C LYS A 87 8.82 14.95 34.00
N ASP A 88 8.01 14.03 34.53
CA ASP A 88 7.45 12.93 33.73
C ASP A 88 6.35 13.46 32.80
N PHE A 89 5.60 14.48 33.23
CA PHE A 89 4.64 15.20 32.39
C PHE A 89 5.29 15.83 31.16
N ASP A 90 6.43 16.52 31.33
CA ASP A 90 7.14 17.14 30.22
C ASP A 90 7.80 16.10 29.29
N ALA A 91 8.31 15.00 29.84
CA ALA A 91 8.83 13.89 29.04
C ALA A 91 7.73 13.24 28.20
N GLU A 92 6.56 12.98 28.80
CA GLU A 92 5.40 12.43 28.11
C GLU A 92 4.89 13.35 27.00
N TYR A 93 4.86 14.66 27.26
CA TYR A 93 4.49 15.64 26.24
C TYR A 93 5.47 15.66 25.06
N ALA A 94 6.75 15.37 25.28
CA ALA A 94 7.73 15.29 24.19
C ALA A 94 7.40 14.18 23.19
N HIS A 95 6.90 13.02 23.63
CA HIS A 95 6.44 11.96 22.72
C HIS A 95 5.26 12.40 21.85
N ILE A 96 4.35 13.21 22.41
CA ILE A 96 3.25 13.80 21.62
C ILE A 96 3.79 14.74 20.54
N LEU A 97 4.84 15.51 20.84
CA LEU A 97 5.48 16.39 19.85
C LEU A 97 6.17 15.60 18.74
N GLU A 98 6.77 14.44 19.05
CA GLU A 98 7.35 13.54 18.05
C GLU A 98 6.27 13.03 17.08
N HIS A 99 5.16 12.50 17.59
CA HIS A 99 4.05 12.04 16.75
C HIS A 99 3.34 13.19 16.01
N SER A 100 3.27 14.38 16.60
CA SER A 100 2.80 15.59 15.92
C SER A 100 3.63 15.89 14.68
N GLN A 101 4.96 15.70 14.75
CA GLN A 101 5.83 15.92 13.61
C GLN A 101 5.61 14.87 12.54
N GLU A 102 5.44 13.61 12.93
CA GLU A 102 5.15 12.50 11.99
C GLU A 102 3.81 12.72 11.26
N ILE A 103 2.76 13.19 11.95
CA ILE A 103 1.48 13.55 11.33
C ILE A 103 1.67 14.68 10.30
N LYS A 104 2.39 15.73 10.67
CA LYS A 104 2.67 16.90 9.80
C LYS A 104 3.51 16.56 8.57
N GLN A 105 4.28 15.47 8.62
CA GLN A 105 5.06 14.97 7.49
C GLN A 105 4.23 14.01 6.63
N THR A 106 3.51 13.09 7.26
CA THR A 106 2.78 12.02 6.58
C THR A 106 1.60 12.55 5.77
N ILE A 107 0.86 13.56 6.27
CA ILE A 107 -0.28 14.13 5.52
C ILE A 107 0.18 14.75 4.18
N PRO A 108 1.20 15.62 4.11
CA PRO A 108 1.72 16.11 2.84
C PRO A 108 2.40 15.05 1.96
N GLU A 109 2.99 14.00 2.55
CA GLU A 109 3.51 12.86 1.79
C GLU A 109 2.39 12.11 1.10
N LEU A 110 1.32 11.80 1.82
CA LEU A 110 0.14 11.14 1.28
C LEU A 110 -0.59 12.01 0.24
N ASP A 111 -0.72 13.33 0.47
CA ASP A 111 -1.28 14.25 -0.53
C ASP A 111 -0.44 14.31 -1.82
N ARG A 112 0.90 14.28 -1.70
CA ARG A 112 1.79 14.21 -2.88
C ARG A 112 1.67 12.87 -3.60
N PHE A 113 1.62 11.76 -2.86
CA PHE A 113 1.40 10.42 -3.41
C PHE A 113 0.11 10.37 -4.21
N LEU A 114 -1.00 10.88 -3.65
CA LEU A 114 -2.30 10.88 -4.32
C LEU A 114 -2.35 11.81 -5.55
N LYS A 115 -1.49 12.82 -5.66
CA LYS A 115 -1.41 13.67 -6.87
C LYS A 115 -0.71 12.98 -8.03
N ILE A 116 0.07 11.94 -7.77
CA ILE A 116 0.74 11.17 -8.81
C ILE A 116 -0.29 10.20 -9.38
N GLN A 117 -0.71 10.46 -10.62
CA GLN A 117 -1.67 9.59 -11.28
C GLN A 117 -1.00 8.26 -11.63
N SER A 118 -1.29 7.23 -10.83
CA SER A 118 -0.89 5.86 -11.12
C SER A 118 -1.93 5.22 -12.04
N PRO A 119 -1.53 4.64 -13.19
CA PRO A 119 -2.43 3.87 -14.05
C PRO A 119 -2.95 2.60 -13.37
N TRP A 120 -2.33 2.20 -12.24
CA TRP A 120 -2.65 0.99 -11.49
C TRP A 120 -3.57 1.26 -10.29
N ALA A 121 -3.72 2.53 -9.88
CA ALA A 121 -4.58 2.90 -8.77
C ALA A 121 -6.06 2.59 -9.07
N ASN A 122 -6.72 1.98 -8.08
CA ASN A 122 -8.17 1.87 -8.08
C ASN A 122 -8.77 3.27 -7.89
N HIS A 123 -9.38 3.82 -8.94
CA HIS A 123 -9.85 5.21 -8.95
C HIS A 123 -10.90 5.49 -7.87
N ASP A 124 -11.82 4.55 -7.62
CA ASP A 124 -12.85 4.71 -6.60
C ASP A 124 -12.24 4.72 -5.19
N HIS A 125 -11.25 3.85 -4.96
CA HIS A 125 -10.58 3.80 -3.67
C HIS A 125 -9.70 5.03 -3.44
N HIS A 126 -8.90 5.38 -4.44
CA HIS A 126 -8.08 6.58 -4.45
C HIS A 126 -8.92 7.83 -4.14
N GLN A 127 -10.08 7.99 -4.78
CA GLN A 127 -10.98 9.11 -4.52
C GLN A 127 -11.49 9.12 -3.07
N LYS A 128 -11.79 7.95 -2.47
CA LYS A 128 -12.17 7.88 -1.05
C LYS A 128 -11.05 8.36 -0.12
N ILE A 129 -9.79 8.05 -0.42
CA ILE A 129 -8.65 8.55 0.36
C ILE A 129 -8.55 10.07 0.23
N VAL A 130 -8.70 10.61 -0.99
CA VAL A 130 -8.71 12.06 -1.24
C VAL A 130 -9.84 12.75 -0.45
N ASP A 131 -11.07 12.24 -0.56
CA ASP A 131 -12.24 12.80 0.13
C ASP A 131 -12.06 12.76 1.65
N PHE A 132 -11.52 11.66 2.17
CA PHE A 132 -11.22 11.48 3.59
C PHE A 132 -10.18 12.49 4.09
N LEU A 133 -9.09 12.70 3.34
CA LEU A 133 -8.09 13.69 3.70
C LEU A 133 -8.65 15.11 3.67
N GLN A 134 -9.48 15.45 2.68
CA GLN A 134 -10.11 16.77 2.59
C GLN A 134 -11.02 17.05 3.78
N THR A 135 -11.81 16.07 4.21
CA THR A 135 -12.69 16.20 5.38
C THR A 135 -11.92 16.23 6.69
N SER A 136 -10.78 15.56 6.77
CA SER A 136 -10.01 15.41 8.01
C SER A 136 -8.85 16.40 8.15
N GLN A 137 -8.50 17.15 7.11
CA GLN A 137 -7.22 17.87 6.98
C GLN A 137 -6.90 18.81 8.15
N THR A 138 -7.91 19.50 8.68
CA THR A 138 -7.71 20.54 9.70
C THR A 138 -7.76 20.00 11.12
N ILE A 139 -8.27 18.78 11.32
CA ILE A 139 -8.55 18.22 12.64
C ILE A 139 -7.24 17.98 13.41
N PRO A 140 -6.19 17.34 12.84
CA PRO A 140 -4.94 17.12 13.56
C PRO A 140 -4.28 18.41 14.04
N ASP A 141 -4.19 19.42 13.18
CA ASP A 141 -3.57 20.69 13.55
C ASP A 141 -4.36 21.41 14.65
N ARG A 142 -5.69 21.43 14.56
CA ARG A 142 -6.54 22.01 15.62
C ARG A 142 -6.37 21.27 16.94
N TYR A 143 -6.39 19.94 16.92
CA TYR A 143 -6.21 19.11 18.11
C TYR A 143 -4.87 19.39 18.79
N LEU A 144 -3.77 19.36 18.01
CA LEU A 144 -2.41 19.57 18.51
C LEU A 144 -2.19 20.99 19.03
N GLN A 145 -2.75 22.00 18.37
CA GLN A 145 -2.67 23.40 18.82
C GLN A 145 -3.41 23.61 20.15
N GLU A 146 -4.60 23.02 20.31
CA GLU A 146 -5.39 23.14 21.53
C GLU A 146 -4.72 22.39 22.69
N LEU A 147 -4.17 21.20 22.44
CA LEU A 147 -3.38 20.47 23.43
C LEU A 147 -2.15 21.26 23.89
N ASP A 148 -1.41 21.86 22.95
CA ASP A 148 -0.24 22.70 23.25
C ASP A 148 -0.63 23.97 24.04
N ARG A 149 -1.78 24.58 23.73
CA ARG A 149 -2.36 25.66 24.54
C ARG A 149 -2.63 25.22 25.98
N LEU A 150 -3.26 24.06 26.17
CA LEU A 150 -3.57 23.51 27.49
C LEU A 150 -2.31 23.16 28.28
N VAL A 151 -1.32 22.55 27.63
CA VAL A 151 -0.04 22.22 28.27
C VAL A 151 0.69 23.47 28.73
N ARG A 152 0.69 24.55 27.94
CA ARG A 152 1.20 25.85 28.39
C ARG A 152 0.43 26.38 29.60
N GLU A 153 -0.90 26.32 29.59
CA GLU A 153 -1.72 26.75 30.73
C GLU A 153 -1.37 25.95 32.00
N ILE A 154 -1.24 24.62 31.87
CA ILE A 154 -0.90 23.71 32.97
C ILE A 154 0.46 24.03 33.56
N ARG A 155 1.46 24.36 32.73
CA ARG A 155 2.80 24.76 33.19
C ARG A 155 2.82 26.05 34.01
N THR A 156 1.80 26.91 33.89
CA THR A 156 1.65 28.10 34.75
C THR A 156 1.08 27.77 36.14
N LEU A 157 0.52 26.58 36.31
CA LEU A 157 -0.05 26.14 37.58
C LEU A 157 1.04 25.67 38.54
N ASN A 158 0.83 25.87 39.84
CA ASN A 158 1.66 25.25 40.87
C ASN A 158 1.30 23.76 41.02
N LEU A 159 1.90 22.91 40.19
CA LEU A 159 1.69 21.45 40.18
C LEU A 159 2.20 20.74 41.43
N ALA A 160 2.99 21.39 42.29
CA ALA A 160 3.35 20.86 43.60
C ALA A 160 2.22 21.00 44.64
N SER A 161 1.17 21.78 44.32
CA SER A 161 -0.01 21.91 45.18
C SER A 161 -1.14 20.98 44.73
N PRO A 162 -1.89 20.34 45.66
CA PRO A 162 -3.01 19.49 45.30
C PRO A 162 -4.07 20.19 44.44
N ARG A 163 -4.28 21.49 44.67
CA ARG A 163 -5.21 22.31 43.90
C ARG A 163 -4.75 22.53 42.46
N GLY A 164 -3.45 22.78 42.26
CA GLY A 164 -2.87 22.93 40.92
C GLY A 164 -2.93 21.63 40.12
N THR A 165 -2.55 20.51 40.74
CA THR A 165 -2.64 19.18 40.13
C THR A 165 -4.08 18.82 39.75
N ALA A 166 -5.04 19.01 40.67
CA ALA A 166 -6.45 18.72 40.39
C ALA A 166 -7.00 19.58 39.24
N LYS A 167 -6.60 20.86 39.15
CA LYS A 167 -6.96 21.72 38.02
C LYS A 167 -6.36 21.23 36.70
N ALA A 168 -5.08 20.83 36.69
CA ALA A 168 -4.42 20.30 35.50
C ALA A 168 -5.08 19.01 35.00
N GLN A 169 -5.36 18.08 35.92
CA GLN A 169 -6.05 16.82 35.60
C GLN A 169 -7.44 17.07 35.02
N LYS A 170 -8.17 18.03 35.60
CA LYS A 170 -9.49 18.41 35.09
C LYS A 170 -9.39 18.99 33.67
N LEU A 171 -8.47 19.92 33.41
CA LEU A 171 -8.28 20.50 32.06
C LEU A 171 -8.00 19.43 31.00
N LEU A 172 -7.12 18.47 31.31
CA LEU A 172 -6.80 17.37 30.40
C LEU A 172 -7.95 16.39 30.22
N LEU A 173 -8.70 16.09 31.28
CA LEU A 173 -9.86 15.21 31.22
C LEU A 173 -11.00 15.86 30.42
N ASP A 174 -11.26 17.15 30.63
CA ASP A 174 -12.26 17.92 29.88
C ASP A 174 -11.88 17.94 28.39
N PHE A 175 -10.60 18.16 28.06
CA PHE A 175 -10.11 18.06 26.68
C PHE A 175 -10.22 16.65 26.10
N THR A 176 -9.92 15.62 26.89
CA THR A 176 -9.99 14.21 26.45
C THR A 176 -11.41 13.86 25.98
N ASN A 177 -12.43 14.44 26.61
CA ASN A 177 -13.84 14.22 26.30
C ASN A 177 -14.44 15.28 25.36
N SER A 178 -13.61 16.18 24.82
CA SER A 178 -14.08 17.24 23.91
C SER A 178 -14.44 16.67 22.54
N GLU A 179 -15.33 17.38 21.82
CA GLU A 179 -15.69 17.05 20.44
C GLU A 179 -14.45 17.00 19.53
N LEU A 180 -13.51 17.93 19.67
CA LEU A 180 -12.25 17.94 18.92
C LEU A 180 -11.39 16.70 19.17
N ALA A 181 -11.38 16.17 20.40
CA ALA A 181 -10.65 14.95 20.71
C ALA A 181 -11.33 13.70 20.14
N LEU A 182 -12.67 13.69 20.05
CA LEU A 182 -13.44 12.63 19.39
C LEU A 182 -13.27 12.68 17.87
N GLU A 183 -13.29 13.87 17.27
CA GLU A 183 -13.01 14.07 15.85
C GLU A 183 -11.60 13.58 15.49
N PHE A 184 -10.60 13.89 16.32
CA PHE A 184 -9.22 13.43 16.12
C PHE A 184 -9.09 11.90 16.19
N ASP A 185 -9.77 11.27 17.14
CA ASP A 185 -9.82 9.81 17.29
C ASP A 185 -10.51 9.15 16.08
N GLY A 186 -11.59 9.76 15.60
CA GLY A 186 -12.35 9.29 14.43
C GLY A 186 -11.56 9.25 13.13
N ILE A 187 -10.43 9.97 13.04
CA ILE A 187 -9.51 9.84 11.90
C ILE A 187 -8.92 8.43 11.86
N SER A 188 -8.54 7.87 13.02
CA SER A 188 -7.99 6.52 13.09
C SER A 188 -9.01 5.48 12.63
N ASP A 189 -10.27 5.63 13.05
CA ASP A 189 -11.39 4.77 12.63
C ASP A 189 -11.65 4.88 11.13
N GLY A 190 -11.64 6.10 10.58
CA GLY A 190 -11.80 6.33 9.15
C GLY A 190 -10.67 5.71 8.30
N LEU A 191 -9.46 5.66 8.84
CA LEU A 191 -8.32 5.01 8.18
C LEU A 191 -8.44 3.48 8.13
N VAL A 192 -9.15 2.84 9.05
CA VAL A 192 -9.31 1.36 9.06
C VAL A 192 -9.87 0.86 7.74
N GLY A 193 -10.97 1.45 7.27
CA GLY A 193 -11.63 1.01 6.03
C GLY A 193 -10.78 1.24 4.78
N LEU A 194 -9.95 2.29 4.78
CA LEU A 194 -9.01 2.56 3.69
C LEU A 194 -7.86 1.55 3.68
N ILE A 195 -7.25 1.31 4.85
CA ILE A 195 -6.17 0.32 5.01
C ILE A 195 -6.64 -1.08 4.64
N GLU A 196 -7.82 -1.50 5.10
CA GLU A 196 -8.38 -2.82 4.74
C GLU A 196 -8.60 -2.98 3.24
N GLN A 197 -8.97 -1.91 2.54
CA GLN A 197 -9.15 -1.93 1.10
C GLN A 197 -7.79 -1.96 0.37
N SER A 198 -6.81 -1.18 0.81
CA SER A 198 -5.45 -1.23 0.26
C SER A 198 -4.81 -2.61 0.47
N ASP A 199 -5.03 -3.24 1.63
CA ASP A 199 -4.55 -4.61 1.92
C ASP A 199 -5.15 -5.64 0.96
N LYS A 200 -6.45 -5.54 0.65
CA LYS A 200 -7.09 -6.42 -0.36
C LYS A 200 -6.51 -6.21 -1.75
N GLU A 201 -6.23 -4.96 -2.12
CA GLU A 201 -5.64 -4.61 -3.41
C GLU A 201 -4.20 -5.14 -3.53
N ALA A 202 -3.42 -5.10 -2.44
CA ALA A 202 -2.07 -5.66 -2.37
C ALA A 202 -2.09 -7.19 -2.57
N VAL A 203 -2.96 -7.89 -1.84
CA VAL A 203 -3.10 -9.36 -1.96
C VAL A 203 -3.54 -9.77 -3.37
N ALA A 204 -4.45 -9.00 -3.98
CA ALA A 204 -4.88 -9.27 -5.35
C ALA A 204 -3.75 -9.07 -6.38
N ALA A 205 -2.91 -8.04 -6.20
CA ALA A 205 -1.75 -7.80 -7.06
C ALA A 205 -0.72 -8.93 -6.94
N GLU A 206 -0.43 -9.40 -5.73
CA GLU A 206 0.45 -10.53 -5.46
C GLU A 206 -0.06 -11.82 -6.14
N GLU A 207 -1.38 -12.09 -6.06
CA GLU A 207 -1.97 -13.26 -6.72
C GLU A 207 -1.86 -13.19 -8.25
N VAL A 208 -2.05 -12.01 -8.85
CA VAL A 208 -1.86 -11.80 -10.29
C VAL A 208 -0.40 -12.04 -10.69
N SER A 209 0.55 -11.57 -9.88
CA SER A 209 1.99 -11.83 -10.08
C SER A 209 2.30 -13.33 -10.12
N HIS A 210 1.78 -14.09 -9.14
CA HIS A 210 1.96 -15.54 -9.07
C HIS A 210 1.34 -16.29 -10.24
N ARG A 211 0.10 -15.93 -10.64
CA ARG A 211 -0.59 -16.57 -11.75
C ARG A 211 0.07 -16.27 -13.10
N SER A 212 0.61 -15.07 -13.29
CA SER A 212 1.38 -14.69 -14.48
C SER A 212 2.58 -15.63 -14.69
N ASN A 213 3.34 -15.88 -13.63
CA ASN A 213 4.49 -16.77 -13.67
C ASN A 213 4.11 -18.23 -14.01
N ASP A 214 3.03 -18.76 -13.42
CA ASP A 214 2.52 -20.10 -13.73
C ASP A 214 2.03 -20.23 -15.19
N LEU A 215 1.32 -19.21 -15.70
CA LEU A 215 0.86 -19.18 -17.09
C LEU A 215 2.03 -19.19 -18.07
N SER A 216 3.07 -18.37 -17.81
CA SER A 216 4.27 -18.35 -18.63
C SER A 216 5.01 -19.68 -18.64
N GLN A 217 5.12 -20.35 -17.48
CA GLN A 217 5.71 -21.68 -17.40
C GLN A 217 4.90 -22.71 -18.21
N LYS A 218 3.57 -22.66 -18.14
CA LYS A 218 2.69 -23.53 -18.94
C LYS A 218 2.83 -23.30 -20.43
N ILE A 219 2.96 -22.05 -20.89
CA ILE A 219 3.19 -21.72 -22.30
C ILE A 219 4.54 -22.28 -22.76
N VAL A 220 5.61 -22.06 -21.99
CA VAL A 220 6.96 -22.55 -22.33
C VAL A 220 7.00 -24.09 -22.36
N LEU A 221 6.51 -24.75 -21.31
CA LEU A 221 6.52 -26.21 -21.21
C LEU A 221 5.59 -26.87 -22.24
N GLY A 222 4.43 -26.27 -22.50
CA GLY A 222 3.50 -26.73 -23.54
C GLY A 222 4.12 -26.65 -24.94
N SER A 223 4.82 -25.55 -25.25
CA SER A 223 5.51 -25.40 -26.54
C SER A 223 6.70 -26.34 -26.69
N ILE A 224 7.46 -26.60 -25.62
CA ILE A 224 8.51 -27.63 -25.62
C ILE A 224 7.88 -29.02 -25.87
N GLY A 225 6.81 -29.36 -25.16
CA GLY A 225 6.11 -30.63 -25.33
C GLY A 225 5.56 -30.85 -26.75
N LEU A 226 4.93 -29.83 -27.34
CA LEU A 226 4.46 -29.86 -28.72
C LEU A 226 5.61 -30.04 -29.73
N SER A 227 6.76 -29.43 -29.45
CA SER A 227 7.95 -29.51 -30.32
C SER A 227 8.58 -30.91 -30.31
N VAL A 228 8.52 -31.62 -29.18
CA VAL A 228 9.02 -33.00 -29.05
C VAL A 228 8.07 -34.04 -29.65
N ALA A 229 6.78 -33.73 -29.80
CA ALA A 229 5.79 -34.65 -30.37
C ALA A 229 5.78 -34.68 -31.91
N MET A 230 6.32 -33.66 -32.58
CA MET A 230 6.32 -33.57 -34.06
C MET A 230 7.31 -34.48 -34.80
N PRO A 231 8.50 -34.84 -34.27
CA PRO A 231 9.41 -35.77 -34.92
C PRO A 231 8.94 -37.24 -34.88
N ALA A 232 7.82 -37.55 -34.21
CA ALA A 232 7.35 -38.91 -33.97
C ALA A 232 6.37 -39.47 -35.03
N TYR A 233 6.13 -38.77 -36.15
CA TYR A 233 5.24 -39.22 -37.23
C TYR A 233 5.84 -38.98 -38.63
#